data_AF-A0A068UTH3-F1
#
_entry.id   AF-A0A068UTH3-F1
#
_cell.length_a   1.000
_cell.length_b   1.000
_cell.length_c   1.000
_cell.angle_alpha   90.00
_cell.angle_beta   90.00
_cell.angle_gamma   90.00
#
_symmetry.space_group_name_H-M   'P 1'
#
loop_
_entity.id
_entity.type
_entity.pdbx_description
1 polymer ?
#
loop_
_entity_poly.entity_id
_entity_poly.type
_entity_poly.pdbx_seq_one_letter_code
_entity_poly.pdbx_strand_id
1 'polypeptide(L)'
;MQELTKVWKEYEASQADKMSESSSNGPTLDIRIPAEHVSAANRQVRGGQLWGTDIYTDDSDLVAVLMHTGYCRPTASPLEATIQELRVTIRVLPPQDCYLSMLRNNVRSRSWGAAIGCRVRVERCCVVKKGGAVFDVQPCLTHSSSMEPTLAPVAVERTMTTRAAASNALRQQRFVREVTVQFNLCGEPWLKYSISVVADKGLKKPLFTASRLKKGEVLYLETHSRRFELCFAGEKMVKATSVSQAQEAEADKSVTHSSHTSNGEKGLMDGENVVIDAFRWSRCKNLLRQTKMISIGIPLPLEHVEVLADNLEWEDINWTSTGVVIAGKEYHLARAHFMSPN
;
A
#
# COMPACT_ATOMS: atom_id res chain seq x y z
N MET A 1 -0.44 -29.29 11.08
CA MET A 1 0.78 -30.06 10.74
C MET A 1 0.47 -31.54 10.60
N GLN A 2 0.81 -32.39 11.57
CA GLN A 2 0.72 -33.86 11.41
C GLN A 2 -0.66 -34.34 10.95
N GLU A 3 -1.75 -33.75 11.47
CA GLU A 3 -3.13 -34.06 11.03
C GLU A 3 -3.40 -33.74 9.54
N LEU A 4 -2.76 -32.74 8.93
CA LEU A 4 -2.97 -32.42 7.50
C LEU A 4 -2.35 -33.51 6.62
N THR A 5 -1.11 -33.88 6.91
CA THR A 5 -0.40 -34.95 6.20
C THR A 5 -1.09 -36.31 6.40
N LYS A 6 -1.67 -36.54 7.58
CA LYS A 6 -2.47 -37.73 7.89
C LYS A 6 -3.77 -37.77 7.08
N VAL A 7 -4.58 -36.71 7.12
CA VAL A 7 -5.84 -36.62 6.34
C VAL A 7 -5.58 -36.73 4.84
N TRP A 8 -4.46 -36.19 4.34
CA TRP A 8 -4.06 -36.39 2.95
C TRP A 8 -3.79 -37.87 2.62
N LYS A 9 -3.00 -38.57 3.44
CA LYS A 9 -2.71 -40.01 3.25
C LYS A 9 -3.95 -40.90 3.38
N GLU A 10 -4.83 -40.61 4.34
CA GLU A 10 -6.12 -41.30 4.50
C GLU A 10 -7.01 -41.09 3.26
N TYR A 11 -7.02 -39.88 2.71
CA TYR A 11 -7.74 -39.57 1.47
C TYR A 11 -7.15 -40.27 0.24
N GLU A 12 -5.83 -40.25 0.04
CA GLU A 12 -5.15 -40.98 -1.04
C GLU A 12 -5.46 -42.49 -0.99
N ALA A 13 -5.38 -43.10 0.20
CA ALA A 13 -5.73 -44.50 0.38
C ALA A 13 -7.21 -44.77 0.03
N SER A 14 -8.14 -43.86 0.39
CA SER A 14 -9.56 -44.01 0.08
C SER A 14 -9.94 -43.83 -1.40
N GLN A 15 -9.06 -43.19 -2.19
CA GLN A 15 -9.25 -42.95 -3.63
C GLN A 15 -8.56 -44.00 -4.50
N ALA A 16 -7.58 -44.75 -3.96
CA ALA A 16 -6.92 -45.84 -4.68
C ALA A 16 -7.90 -46.93 -5.16
N ASP A 17 -9.00 -47.16 -4.44
CA ASP A 17 -10.08 -48.09 -4.80
C ASP A 17 -11.10 -47.51 -5.82
N LYS A 18 -10.98 -46.24 -6.22
CA LYS A 18 -11.97 -45.53 -7.06
C LYS A 18 -11.36 -45.01 -8.35
N MET A 19 -11.20 -45.92 -9.31
CA MET A 19 -10.74 -45.60 -10.65
C MET A 19 -11.84 -44.85 -11.44
N SER A 20 -11.90 -43.51 -11.28
CA SER A 20 -12.88 -42.65 -11.94
C SER A 20 -12.35 -41.24 -12.19
N GLU A 21 -12.28 -40.84 -13.46
CA GLU A 21 -11.98 -39.48 -13.88
C GLU A 21 -13.16 -38.53 -13.59
N SER A 22 -13.23 -37.93 -12.41
CA SER A 22 -13.83 -36.59 -12.17
C SER A 22 -14.00 -36.24 -10.68
N SER A 23 -12.94 -35.74 -10.04
CA SER A 23 -13.05 -34.83 -8.88
C SER A 23 -11.69 -34.21 -8.55
N SER A 24 -11.44 -32.99 -9.02
CA SER A 24 -10.23 -32.18 -8.72
C SER A 24 -10.19 -31.63 -7.28
N ASN A 25 -10.94 -32.24 -6.36
CA ASN A 25 -11.26 -31.74 -5.04
C ASN A 25 -10.72 -32.67 -3.96
N GLY A 26 -9.52 -32.36 -3.44
CA GLY A 26 -9.00 -33.00 -2.23
C GLY A 26 -9.85 -32.68 -0.98
N PRO A 27 -9.56 -33.34 0.17
CA PRO A 27 -10.42 -33.33 1.34
C PRO A 27 -10.44 -31.95 2.02
N THR A 28 -11.55 -31.64 2.70
CA THR A 28 -11.74 -30.38 3.42
C THR A 28 -11.76 -30.58 4.94
N LEU A 29 -11.15 -29.65 5.68
CA LEU A 29 -11.18 -29.63 7.14
C LEU A 29 -11.75 -28.29 7.62
N ASP A 30 -12.60 -28.34 8.64
CA ASP A 30 -13.07 -27.16 9.37
C ASP A 30 -12.24 -26.94 10.63
N ILE A 31 -11.55 -25.81 10.70
CA ILE A 31 -10.65 -25.43 11.79
C ILE A 31 -11.25 -24.27 12.57
N ARG A 32 -11.32 -24.41 13.90
CA ARG A 32 -11.78 -23.36 14.82
C ARG A 32 -10.57 -22.65 15.42
N ILE A 33 -10.52 -21.32 15.28
CA ILE A 33 -9.45 -20.47 15.82
C ILE A 33 -10.06 -19.51 16.84
N PRO A 34 -9.85 -19.71 18.16
CA PRO A 34 -10.28 -18.77 19.19
C PRO A 34 -9.78 -17.34 18.95
N ALA A 35 -10.58 -16.34 19.31
CA ALA A 35 -10.31 -14.92 19.03
C ALA A 35 -8.97 -14.42 19.63
N GLU A 36 -8.54 -14.97 20.76
CA GLU A 36 -7.25 -14.68 21.41
C GLU A 36 -6.02 -15.11 20.58
N HIS A 37 -6.17 -16.08 19.68
CA HIS A 37 -5.11 -16.53 18.79
C HIS A 37 -5.06 -15.77 17.46
N VAL A 38 -6.12 -15.02 17.12
CA VAL A 38 -6.18 -14.18 15.91
C VAL A 38 -5.58 -12.79 16.22
N SER A 39 -4.26 -12.75 16.32
CA SER A 39 -3.50 -11.51 16.52
C SER A 39 -2.15 -11.55 15.81
N ALA A 40 -1.72 -10.41 15.26
CA ALA A 40 -0.38 -10.22 14.72
C ALA A 40 0.72 -10.24 15.81
N ALA A 41 0.35 -10.37 17.09
CA ALA A 41 1.27 -10.65 18.19
C ALA A 41 1.72 -12.12 18.26
N ASN A 42 1.00 -13.06 17.62
CA ASN A 42 1.35 -14.49 17.57
C ASN A 42 2.79 -14.69 17.06
N ARG A 43 3.60 -15.49 17.77
CA ARG A 43 5.01 -15.76 17.45
C ARG A 43 5.22 -16.26 16.01
N GLN A 44 4.33 -17.11 15.51
CA GLN A 44 4.45 -17.71 14.17
C GLN A 44 4.15 -16.68 13.08
N VAL A 45 3.10 -15.87 13.29
CA VAL A 45 2.74 -14.72 12.45
C VAL A 45 3.87 -13.68 12.42
N ARG A 46 4.42 -13.28 13.58
CA ARG A 46 5.58 -12.36 13.68
C ARG A 46 6.85 -12.94 13.08
N GLY A 47 7.02 -14.26 13.14
CA GLY A 47 8.11 -14.99 12.50
C GLY A 47 7.98 -15.07 10.98
N GLY A 48 6.82 -14.74 10.42
CA GLY A 48 6.53 -14.88 8.99
C GLY A 48 6.56 -16.33 8.54
N GLN A 49 5.99 -17.25 9.33
CA GLN A 49 5.76 -18.65 8.95
C GLN A 49 4.58 -18.73 7.97
N LEU A 50 4.86 -18.34 6.74
CA LEU A 50 3.90 -18.28 5.64
C LEU A 50 4.65 -18.43 4.32
N TRP A 51 4.33 -19.46 3.55
CA TRP A 51 4.94 -19.74 2.24
C TRP A 51 3.85 -19.98 1.21
N GLY A 52 3.99 -19.37 0.02
CA GLY A 52 3.00 -19.44 -1.07
C GLY A 52 1.99 -18.28 -1.11
N THR A 53 1.15 -18.28 -2.13
CA THR A 53 0.04 -17.33 -2.34
C THR A 53 -1.13 -18.08 -2.95
N ASP A 54 -2.32 -17.89 -2.37
CA ASP A 54 -3.59 -18.57 -2.71
C ASP A 54 -3.60 -20.10 -2.48
N ILE A 55 -2.44 -20.72 -2.64
CA ILE A 55 -2.04 -22.06 -2.25
C ILE A 55 -0.82 -21.88 -1.35
N TYR A 56 -0.86 -22.51 -0.17
CA TYR A 56 0.17 -22.41 0.86
C TYR A 56 0.78 -23.77 1.14
N THR A 57 2.01 -23.79 1.65
CA THR A 57 2.59 -25.01 2.24
C THR A 57 1.76 -25.43 3.46
N ASP A 58 1.77 -26.73 3.79
CA ASP A 58 1.13 -27.21 5.01
C ASP A 58 1.73 -26.62 6.29
N ASP A 59 3.00 -26.21 6.29
CA ASP A 59 3.71 -25.60 7.42
C ASP A 59 3.47 -24.10 7.64
N SER A 60 2.64 -23.48 6.81
CA SER A 60 2.19 -22.09 7.00
C SER A 60 1.23 -21.94 8.19
N ASP A 61 1.45 -20.93 9.05
CA ASP A 61 0.54 -20.60 10.14
C ASP A 61 -0.80 -20.11 9.58
N LEU A 62 -1.90 -20.74 9.99
CA LEU A 62 -3.22 -20.48 9.43
C LEU A 62 -3.71 -19.04 9.70
N VAL A 63 -3.32 -18.42 10.82
CA VAL A 63 -3.65 -17.01 11.09
C VAL A 63 -2.88 -16.10 10.14
N ALA A 64 -1.61 -16.39 9.85
CA ALA A 64 -0.83 -15.68 8.83
C ALA A 64 -1.45 -15.85 7.42
N VAL A 65 -1.95 -17.05 7.08
CA VAL A 65 -2.68 -17.31 5.83
C VAL A 65 -3.97 -16.49 5.74
N LEU A 66 -4.77 -16.43 6.80
CA LEU A 66 -6.00 -15.62 6.87
C LEU A 66 -5.71 -14.12 6.73
N MET A 67 -4.62 -13.63 7.33
CA MET A 67 -4.20 -12.24 7.18
C MET A 67 -3.72 -11.94 5.77
N HIS A 68 -2.95 -12.84 5.15
CA HIS A 68 -2.47 -12.70 3.78
C HIS A 68 -3.61 -12.72 2.75
N THR A 69 -4.59 -13.60 2.93
CA THR A 69 -5.81 -13.67 2.10
C THR A 69 -6.84 -12.57 2.40
N GLY A 70 -6.68 -11.82 3.49
CA GLY A 70 -7.50 -10.66 3.83
C GLY A 70 -8.78 -10.97 4.61
N TYR A 71 -8.97 -12.20 5.10
CA TYR A 71 -10.09 -12.56 5.98
C TYR A 71 -9.98 -11.90 7.37
N CYS A 72 -8.77 -11.55 7.81
CA CYS A 72 -8.57 -10.71 8.99
C CYS A 72 -7.44 -9.70 8.76
N ARG A 73 -7.47 -8.58 9.47
CA ARG A 73 -6.39 -7.58 9.39
C ARG A 73 -5.24 -7.98 10.32
N PRO A 74 -3.98 -7.73 9.96
CA PRO A 74 -2.84 -7.92 10.86
C PRO A 74 -2.80 -6.83 11.96
N THR A 75 -3.73 -6.89 12.91
CA THR A 75 -3.78 -6.03 14.09
C THR A 75 -2.99 -6.63 15.25
N ALA A 76 -2.29 -5.79 16.01
CA ALA A 76 -1.64 -6.23 17.26
C ALA A 76 -2.67 -6.47 18.38
N SER A 77 -3.77 -5.72 18.39
CA SER A 77 -4.93 -6.00 19.22
C SER A 77 -5.62 -7.30 18.79
N PRO A 78 -6.18 -8.08 19.74
CA PRO A 78 -7.13 -9.15 19.42
C PRO A 78 -8.32 -8.65 18.61
N LEU A 79 -9.09 -9.58 18.05
CA LEU A 79 -10.41 -9.31 17.48
C LEU A 79 -11.34 -8.67 18.54
N GLU A 80 -12.40 -7.98 18.07
CA GLU A 80 -13.39 -7.34 18.95
C GLU A 80 -13.90 -8.30 20.03
N ALA A 81 -14.13 -7.80 21.25
CA ALA A 81 -14.57 -8.61 22.39
C ALA A 81 -15.95 -9.31 22.19
N THR A 82 -16.68 -8.96 21.12
CA THR A 82 -17.92 -9.59 20.66
C THR A 82 -17.69 -10.89 19.87
N ILE A 83 -16.51 -11.07 19.29
CA ILE A 83 -16.09 -12.24 18.52
C ILE A 83 -15.61 -13.34 19.48
N GLN A 84 -15.96 -14.58 19.16
CA GLN A 84 -15.59 -15.77 19.91
C GLN A 84 -14.49 -16.56 19.18
N GLU A 85 -14.69 -16.84 17.89
CA GLU A 85 -13.78 -17.64 17.07
C GLU A 85 -13.93 -17.31 15.58
N LEU A 86 -12.90 -17.63 14.81
CA LEU A 86 -13.00 -17.84 13.37
C LEU A 86 -13.19 -19.32 13.08
N ARG A 87 -14.05 -19.65 12.11
CA ARG A 87 -14.15 -20.99 11.51
C ARG A 87 -13.61 -20.93 10.09
N VAL A 88 -12.64 -21.78 9.78
CA VAL A 88 -11.96 -21.79 8.50
C VAL A 88 -12.15 -23.15 7.85
N THR A 89 -12.77 -23.19 6.68
CA THR A 89 -12.78 -24.39 5.84
C THR A 89 -11.56 -24.33 4.94
N ILE A 90 -10.64 -25.26 5.12
CA ILE A 90 -9.47 -25.44 4.24
C ILE A 90 -9.65 -26.67 3.34
N ARG A 91 -9.03 -26.65 2.17
CA ARG A 91 -8.85 -27.82 1.30
C ARG A 91 -7.39 -28.24 1.30
N VAL A 92 -7.16 -29.54 1.49
CA VAL A 92 -5.85 -30.17 1.34
C VAL A 92 -5.73 -30.74 -0.07
N LEU A 93 -4.55 -30.59 -0.66
CA LEU A 93 -4.24 -30.90 -2.05
C LEU A 93 -2.85 -31.57 -2.13
N PRO A 94 -2.54 -32.30 -3.21
CA PRO A 94 -1.21 -32.91 -3.38
C PRO A 94 -0.12 -31.83 -3.41
N PRO A 95 1.13 -32.10 -3.01
CA PRO A 95 2.20 -31.11 -2.97
C PRO A 95 2.48 -30.49 -4.35
N GLN A 96 3.12 -29.32 -4.36
CA GLN A 96 3.49 -28.58 -5.57
C GLN A 96 4.98 -28.24 -5.54
N ASP A 97 5.65 -28.31 -6.69
CA ASP A 97 7.11 -28.14 -6.80
C ASP A 97 7.59 -26.74 -6.43
N CYS A 98 6.76 -25.72 -6.63
CA CYS A 98 7.07 -24.33 -6.32
C CYS A 98 5.87 -23.56 -5.74
N TYR A 99 6.15 -22.68 -4.80
CA TYR A 99 5.19 -21.78 -4.16
C TYR A 99 5.70 -20.34 -4.31
N LEU A 100 4.87 -19.44 -4.82
CA LEU A 100 5.25 -18.07 -5.12
C LEU A 100 5.12 -17.15 -3.89
N SER A 101 6.05 -16.21 -3.73
CA SER A 101 5.97 -15.12 -2.75
C SER A 101 5.04 -14.02 -3.26
N MET A 102 4.20 -13.47 -2.39
CA MET A 102 3.46 -12.24 -2.63
C MET A 102 3.46 -11.34 -1.39
N LEU A 103 3.35 -10.02 -1.60
CA LEU A 103 3.01 -9.07 -0.55
C LEU A 103 1.54 -8.65 -0.74
N ARG A 104 0.68 -9.13 0.16
CA ARG A 104 -0.76 -8.92 0.10
C ARG A 104 -1.30 -8.60 1.48
N ASN A 105 -2.26 -7.68 1.59
CA ASN A 105 -2.85 -7.28 2.88
C ASN A 105 -1.83 -6.87 3.97
N ASN A 106 -0.68 -6.32 3.56
CA ASN A 106 0.48 -6.00 4.42
C ASN A 106 1.19 -7.20 5.08
N VAL A 107 0.91 -8.42 4.63
CA VAL A 107 1.64 -9.64 4.98
C VAL A 107 2.45 -10.07 3.75
N ARG A 108 3.73 -10.42 3.95
CA ARG A 108 4.56 -10.99 2.88
C ARG A 108 4.71 -12.49 3.10
N SER A 109 4.24 -13.29 2.16
CA SER A 109 4.58 -14.72 2.12
C SER A 109 5.97 -14.93 1.54
N ARG A 110 6.57 -16.08 1.86
CA ARG A 110 7.85 -16.53 1.31
C ARG A 110 7.61 -17.42 0.09
N SER A 111 8.59 -17.49 -0.81
CA SER A 111 8.63 -18.54 -1.82
C SER A 111 9.15 -19.83 -1.20
N TRP A 112 8.78 -20.96 -1.81
CA TRP A 112 9.33 -22.28 -1.49
C TRP A 112 9.52 -23.06 -2.79
N GLY A 113 10.63 -23.79 -2.91
CA GLY A 113 11.09 -24.41 -4.17
C GLY A 113 11.25 -25.92 -4.10
N ALA A 114 10.37 -26.60 -3.36
CA ALA A 114 10.31 -28.05 -3.32
C ALA A 114 8.89 -28.53 -3.00
N ALA A 115 8.50 -29.67 -3.59
CA ALA A 115 7.35 -30.44 -3.13
C ALA A 115 7.57 -30.89 -1.67
N ILE A 116 6.67 -30.48 -0.78
CA ILE A 116 6.70 -30.83 0.64
C ILE A 116 5.29 -31.18 1.11
N GLY A 117 5.19 -32.26 1.90
CA GLY A 117 3.97 -32.66 2.62
C GLY A 117 2.72 -32.66 1.74
N CYS A 118 1.84 -31.70 2.02
CA CYS A 118 0.66 -31.37 1.21
C CYS A 118 0.54 -29.85 1.06
N ARG A 119 -0.31 -29.37 0.15
CA ARG A 119 -0.61 -27.93 0.01
C ARG A 119 -2.02 -27.61 0.49
N VAL A 120 -2.19 -26.42 1.04
CA VAL A 120 -3.43 -25.96 1.68
C VAL A 120 -3.99 -24.75 0.95
N ARG A 121 -5.30 -24.76 0.68
CA ARG A 121 -6.08 -23.61 0.20
C ARG A 121 -7.16 -23.28 1.23
N VAL A 122 -7.43 -22.00 1.47
CA VAL A 122 -8.61 -21.58 2.25
C VAL A 122 -9.80 -21.45 1.30
N GLU A 123 -10.86 -22.19 1.55
CA GLU A 123 -12.10 -22.16 0.75
C GLU A 123 -13.12 -21.17 1.34
N ARG A 124 -13.21 -21.08 2.68
CA ARG A 124 -14.17 -20.23 3.40
C ARG A 124 -13.62 -19.81 4.76
N CYS A 125 -14.02 -18.63 5.24
CA CYS A 125 -13.81 -18.21 6.63
C CYS A 125 -15.07 -17.51 7.17
N CYS A 126 -15.45 -17.84 8.41
CA CYS A 126 -16.63 -17.30 9.09
C CYS A 126 -16.24 -16.74 10.46
N VAL A 127 -16.82 -15.61 10.85
CA VAL A 127 -16.75 -15.06 12.21
C VAL A 127 -17.93 -15.60 13.03
N VAL A 128 -17.64 -16.19 14.20
CA VAL A 128 -18.66 -16.56 15.19
C VAL A 128 -18.61 -15.56 16.34
N LYS A 129 -19.75 -14.92 16.65
CA LYS A 129 -19.89 -14.03 17.80
C LYS A 129 -20.30 -14.81 19.04
N LYS A 130 -20.01 -14.25 20.23
CA LYS A 130 -20.37 -14.86 21.54
C LYS A 130 -21.87 -15.12 21.73
N GLY A 131 -22.73 -14.44 20.97
CA GLY A 131 -24.17 -14.69 20.91
C GLY A 131 -24.60 -15.75 19.88
N GLY A 132 -23.69 -16.59 19.38
CA GLY A 132 -23.97 -17.67 18.43
C GLY A 132 -24.15 -17.24 16.96
N ALA A 133 -24.31 -15.94 16.68
CA ALA A 133 -24.43 -15.42 15.32
C ALA A 133 -23.15 -15.65 14.50
N VAL A 134 -23.30 -16.20 13.29
CA VAL A 134 -22.22 -16.53 12.35
C VAL A 134 -22.31 -15.63 11.13
N PHE A 135 -21.18 -15.09 10.67
CA PHE A 135 -21.08 -14.22 9.50
C PHE A 135 -19.98 -14.72 8.58
N ASP A 136 -20.28 -14.89 7.30
CA ASP A 136 -19.27 -15.19 6.28
C ASP A 136 -18.38 -13.97 6.03
N VAL A 137 -17.08 -14.19 6.01
CA VAL A 137 -16.09 -13.17 5.67
C VAL A 137 -15.64 -13.40 4.23
N GLN A 138 -15.57 -12.34 3.45
CA GLN A 138 -15.02 -12.38 2.09
C GLN A 138 -13.51 -12.10 2.12
N PRO A 139 -12.69 -12.83 1.33
CA PRO A 139 -11.27 -12.55 1.23
C PRO A 139 -11.00 -11.27 0.43
N CYS A 140 -9.81 -10.71 0.60
CA CYS A 140 -9.32 -9.56 -0.18
C CYS A 140 -8.07 -9.98 -0.97
N LEU A 141 -8.26 -10.81 -2.00
CA LEU A 141 -7.17 -11.42 -2.75
C LEU A 141 -6.45 -10.44 -3.71
N THR A 142 -7.12 -9.38 -4.14
CA THR A 142 -6.56 -8.38 -5.07
C THR A 142 -5.79 -7.25 -4.39
N HIS A 143 -5.81 -7.15 -3.06
CA HIS A 143 -5.10 -6.10 -2.31
C HIS A 143 -3.59 -6.41 -2.21
N SER A 144 -2.89 -6.30 -3.35
CA SER A 144 -1.44 -6.16 -3.36
C SER A 144 -1.08 -4.87 -2.62
N SER A 145 -0.31 -5.02 -1.54
CA SER A 145 0.24 -3.83 -0.88
C SER A 145 1.49 -3.44 -1.65
N SER A 146 1.31 -2.60 -2.67
CA SER A 146 2.42 -1.87 -3.33
C SER A 146 3.00 -0.77 -2.44
N MET A 147 2.58 -0.67 -1.18
CA MET A 147 3.13 0.23 -0.18
C MET A 147 4.56 -0.17 0.17
N GLU A 148 5.52 0.42 -0.51
CA GLU A 148 6.63 1.02 0.23
C GLU A 148 6.00 1.96 1.27
N PRO A 149 6.24 1.75 2.58
CA PRO A 149 5.62 2.58 3.59
C PRO A 149 6.22 3.98 3.49
N THR A 150 5.39 4.98 3.19
CA THR A 150 5.71 6.37 3.54
C THR A 150 6.10 6.39 5.00
N LEU A 151 7.36 6.73 5.25
CA LEU A 151 7.90 6.88 6.59
C LEU A 151 7.11 7.99 7.27
N ALA A 152 6.31 7.66 8.26
CA ALA A 152 5.98 8.62 9.31
C ALA A 152 7.24 8.75 10.18
N PRO A 153 8.01 9.84 10.09
CA PRO A 153 9.08 10.06 11.03
C PRO A 153 8.42 10.48 12.33
N VAL A 154 8.36 9.56 13.30
CA VAL A 154 8.53 9.98 14.69
C VAL A 154 10.00 10.40 14.84
N ALA A 155 10.32 11.54 14.21
CA ALA A 155 11.57 12.25 14.36
C ALA A 155 11.39 13.25 15.51
N VAL A 156 11.26 12.70 16.73
CA VAL A 156 11.84 13.41 17.86
C VAL A 156 13.34 13.23 17.66
N GLU A 157 13.98 14.26 17.11
CA GLU A 157 15.40 14.28 16.77
C GLU A 157 16.24 14.24 18.05
N ARG A 158 16.44 13.04 18.59
CA ARG A 158 17.41 12.77 19.66
C ARG A 158 18.76 12.53 18.99
N THR A 159 19.75 13.34 19.32
CA THR A 159 21.14 13.20 18.85
C THR A 159 21.64 11.77 19.11
N MET A 160 21.74 10.97 18.04
CA MET A 160 22.12 9.56 18.16
C MET A 160 23.64 9.42 18.15
N THR A 161 24.21 9.17 19.32
CA THR A 161 25.67 9.06 19.50
C THR A 161 26.25 7.70 19.07
N THR A 162 25.42 6.69 18.78
CA THR A 162 25.89 5.33 18.46
C THR A 162 25.03 4.60 17.43
N ARG A 163 25.65 3.68 16.66
CA ARG A 163 24.96 2.84 15.66
C ARG A 163 23.87 1.93 16.27
N ALA A 164 24.03 1.51 17.52
CA ALA A 164 23.06 0.68 18.23
C ALA A 164 21.76 1.46 18.55
N ALA A 165 21.87 2.74 18.91
CA ALA A 165 20.71 3.60 19.15
C ALA A 165 19.86 3.79 17.88
N ALA A 166 20.50 3.98 16.71
CA ALA A 166 19.83 4.10 15.42
C ALA A 166 19.04 2.83 15.06
N SER A 167 19.62 1.65 15.25
CA SER A 167 18.95 0.37 14.98
C SER A 167 17.72 0.15 15.86
N ASN A 168 17.80 0.47 17.15
CA ASN A 168 16.66 0.36 18.06
C ASN A 168 15.57 1.42 17.80
N ALA A 169 15.94 2.65 17.44
CA ALA A 169 14.98 3.69 17.06
C ALA A 169 14.19 3.30 15.80
N LEU A 170 14.88 2.80 14.76
CA LEU A 170 14.26 2.27 13.54
C LEU A 170 13.30 1.10 13.84
N ARG A 171 13.60 0.30 14.88
CA ARG A 171 12.75 -0.81 15.32
C ARG A 171 11.53 -0.35 16.14
N GLN A 172 11.65 0.73 16.91
CA GLN A 172 10.53 1.35 17.64
C GLN A 172 9.61 2.17 16.72
N GLN A 173 10.14 2.86 15.72
CA GLN A 173 9.35 3.57 14.69
C GLN A 173 8.36 2.67 13.94
N ARG A 174 8.57 1.34 13.93
CA ARG A 174 7.64 0.38 13.32
C ARG A 174 6.32 0.19 14.10
N PHE A 175 6.22 0.63 15.36
CA PHE A 175 5.14 0.22 16.27
C PHE A 175 4.16 1.31 16.72
N VAL A 176 4.24 2.54 16.21
CA VAL A 176 3.22 3.58 16.45
C VAL A 176 2.62 4.04 15.12
N ARG A 177 1.59 3.32 14.67
CA ARG A 177 0.74 3.73 13.53
C ARG A 177 -0.60 4.24 14.06
N GLU A 178 -0.73 5.55 14.24
CA GLU A 178 -2.01 6.18 14.56
C GLU A 178 -2.88 6.27 13.29
N VAL A 179 -3.45 5.14 12.87
CA VAL A 179 -4.32 5.05 11.70
C VAL A 179 -5.75 5.41 12.11
N THR A 180 -6.03 6.70 12.27
CA THR A 180 -7.41 7.16 12.42
C THR A 180 -8.15 6.98 11.10
N VAL A 181 -8.94 5.93 10.99
CA VAL A 181 -9.86 5.71 9.87
C VAL A 181 -11.10 6.59 10.06
N GLN A 182 -11.54 7.25 8.99
CA GLN A 182 -12.79 8.00 8.93
C GLN A 182 -13.64 7.51 7.76
N PHE A 183 -14.95 7.53 7.90
CA PHE A 183 -15.84 7.23 6.77
C PHE A 183 -15.87 8.41 5.78
N ASN A 184 -15.81 8.07 4.49
CA ASN A 184 -15.91 9.03 3.39
C ASN A 184 -17.36 9.50 3.18
N LEU A 185 -17.59 10.47 2.28
CA LEU A 185 -18.95 10.99 1.99
C LEU A 185 -19.94 9.91 1.48
N CYS A 186 -19.45 8.72 1.11
CA CYS A 186 -20.22 7.59 0.61
C CYS A 186 -20.34 6.42 1.61
N GLY A 187 -19.78 6.56 2.82
CA GLY A 187 -19.76 5.54 3.88
C GLY A 187 -18.60 4.53 3.81
N GLU A 188 -17.53 4.81 3.07
CA GLU A 188 -16.39 3.90 2.86
C GLU A 188 -15.19 4.30 3.75
N PRO A 189 -14.40 3.35 4.28
CA PRO A 189 -13.32 3.66 5.22
C PRO A 189 -12.09 4.26 4.54
N TRP A 190 -11.83 5.56 4.77
CA TRP A 190 -10.66 6.31 4.28
C TRP A 190 -9.73 6.70 5.43
N LEU A 191 -8.50 7.12 5.11
CA LEU A 191 -7.55 7.62 6.12
C LEU A 191 -7.91 9.06 6.50
N LYS A 192 -7.93 9.40 7.79
CA LYS A 192 -7.93 10.80 8.24
C LYS A 192 -6.74 11.52 7.58
N TYR A 193 -6.99 12.73 7.11
CA TYR A 193 -5.98 13.54 6.47
C TYR A 193 -4.88 13.88 7.48
N SER A 194 -3.65 13.75 7.01
CA SER A 194 -2.45 14.28 7.62
C SER A 194 -1.44 14.53 6.51
N ILE A 195 -0.52 15.47 6.71
CA ILE A 195 0.54 15.76 5.73
C ILE A 195 1.40 14.52 5.42
N SER A 196 1.48 13.54 6.33
CA SER A 196 2.10 12.23 6.13
C SER A 196 1.48 11.38 5.02
N VAL A 197 0.29 11.72 4.50
CA VAL A 197 -0.32 11.02 3.35
C VAL A 197 0.39 11.38 2.03
N VAL A 198 0.96 12.58 1.95
CA VAL A 198 1.55 13.17 0.74
C VAL A 198 3.06 13.40 0.83
N ALA A 199 3.59 13.43 2.05
CA ALA A 199 5.03 13.54 2.35
C ALA A 199 5.76 12.20 2.15
N ASP A 200 5.65 11.62 0.94
CA ASP A 200 5.94 10.20 0.68
C ASP A 200 7.40 9.76 0.98
N LYS A 201 8.38 10.66 0.85
CA LYS A 201 9.79 10.43 1.24
C LYS A 201 10.24 11.18 2.52
N GLY A 202 9.34 11.86 3.22
CA GLY A 202 9.62 12.48 4.53
C GLY A 202 9.01 13.88 4.72
N LEU A 203 8.98 14.35 5.96
CA LEU A 203 8.23 15.55 6.38
C LEU A 203 8.86 16.92 6.04
N LYS A 204 10.06 16.98 5.44
CA LYS A 204 10.66 18.25 4.97
C LYS A 204 10.11 18.55 3.57
N LYS A 205 9.79 19.81 3.25
CA LYS A 205 9.23 20.19 1.93
C LYS A 205 10.01 19.60 0.72
N PRO A 206 11.37 19.61 0.69
CA PRO A 206 12.14 18.98 -0.40
C PRO A 206 12.05 17.44 -0.51
N LEU A 207 11.38 16.79 0.44
CA LEU A 207 11.14 15.34 0.49
C LEU A 207 9.68 14.96 0.20
N PHE A 208 8.80 15.94 -0.05
CA PHE A 208 7.47 15.67 -0.60
C PHE A 208 7.66 15.34 -2.07
N THR A 209 7.20 14.18 -2.55
CA THR A 209 7.33 13.86 -3.98
C THR A 209 6.04 13.36 -4.57
N ALA A 210 5.86 13.64 -5.86
CA ALA A 210 4.77 13.14 -6.66
C ALA A 210 4.93 11.66 -7.05
N SER A 211 5.81 10.88 -6.41
CA SER A 211 6.26 9.58 -6.96
C SER A 211 5.11 8.59 -7.19
N ARG A 212 4.09 8.63 -6.34
CA ARG A 212 2.85 7.85 -6.46
C ARG A 212 1.98 8.30 -7.63
N LEU A 213 1.81 9.61 -7.79
CA LEU A 213 1.04 10.20 -8.89
C LEU A 213 1.72 9.92 -10.25
N LYS A 214 3.06 10.04 -10.32
CA LYS A 214 3.85 9.67 -11.51
C LYS A 214 3.79 8.18 -11.84
N LYS A 215 3.61 7.31 -10.85
CA LYS A 215 3.36 5.87 -11.03
C LYS A 215 1.92 5.55 -11.49
N GLY A 216 1.09 6.57 -11.73
CA GLY A 216 -0.28 6.45 -12.23
C GLY A 216 -1.36 6.41 -11.15
N GLU A 217 -1.02 6.43 -9.85
CA GLU A 217 -2.03 6.54 -8.80
C GLU A 217 -2.71 7.92 -8.80
N VAL A 218 -3.94 7.98 -8.32
CA VAL A 218 -4.72 9.21 -8.21
C VAL A 218 -5.09 9.46 -6.75
N LEU A 219 -4.84 10.67 -6.26
CA LEU A 219 -5.12 11.05 -4.89
C LEU A 219 -6.49 11.72 -4.80
N TYR A 220 -7.44 11.06 -4.14
CA TYR A 220 -8.73 11.64 -3.80
C TYR A 220 -8.72 12.17 -2.37
N LEU A 221 -9.23 13.38 -2.20
CA LEU A 221 -9.19 14.13 -0.94
C LEU A 221 -10.59 14.66 -0.64
N GLU A 222 -11.01 14.63 0.62
CA GLU A 222 -12.34 15.11 1.01
C GLU A 222 -12.31 16.10 2.17
N THR A 223 -13.15 17.13 2.06
CA THR A 223 -13.60 17.94 3.18
C THR A 223 -14.79 17.25 3.86
N HIS A 224 -15.44 17.90 4.81
CA HIS A 224 -16.71 17.42 5.37
C HIS A 224 -17.89 17.44 4.37
N SER A 225 -17.74 17.98 3.15
CA SER A 225 -18.85 18.13 2.18
C SER A 225 -18.48 18.02 0.70
N ARG A 226 -17.20 17.96 0.33
CA ARG A 226 -16.73 17.92 -1.07
C ARG A 226 -15.61 16.90 -1.26
N ARG A 227 -15.54 16.30 -2.46
CA ARG A 227 -14.43 15.46 -2.93
C ARG A 227 -13.65 16.16 -4.03
N PHE A 228 -12.33 16.02 -3.98
CA PHE A 228 -11.37 16.50 -4.95
C PHE A 228 -10.50 15.35 -5.45
N GLU A 229 -9.90 15.57 -6.60
CA GLU A 229 -8.99 14.67 -7.32
C GLU A 229 -7.70 15.44 -7.61
N LEU A 230 -6.56 14.85 -7.25
CA LEU A 230 -5.25 15.24 -7.74
C LEU A 230 -4.67 14.08 -8.54
N CYS A 231 -4.40 14.31 -9.83
CA CYS A 231 -3.75 13.33 -10.70
C CYS A 231 -2.54 13.94 -11.42
N PHE A 232 -1.64 13.07 -11.86
CA PHE A 232 -0.60 13.43 -12.81
C PHE A 232 -1.23 13.68 -14.19
N ALA A 233 -0.87 14.79 -14.82
CA ALA A 233 -1.37 15.22 -16.13
C ALA A 233 -0.36 14.98 -17.27
N GLY A 234 0.84 14.50 -16.95
CA GLY A 234 1.92 14.23 -17.88
C GLY A 234 3.14 15.13 -17.63
N GLU A 235 4.13 15.00 -18.50
CA GLU A 235 5.36 15.80 -18.47
C GLU A 235 5.29 16.91 -19.53
N LYS A 236 5.83 18.10 -19.21
CA LYS A 236 5.87 19.25 -20.10
C LYS A 236 7.30 19.69 -20.37
N MET A 237 7.61 19.97 -21.63
CA MET A 237 8.88 20.60 -22.00
C MET A 237 8.75 22.13 -21.89
N VAL A 238 9.55 22.73 -21.02
CA VAL A 238 9.69 24.19 -20.89
C VAL A 238 11.09 24.57 -21.36
N LYS A 239 11.18 25.52 -22.30
CA LYS A 239 12.46 26.09 -22.70
C LYS A 239 13.05 26.84 -21.52
N ALA A 240 14.31 26.57 -21.16
CA ALA A 240 15.02 27.32 -20.13
C ALA A 240 15.08 28.81 -20.51
N THR A 241 14.15 29.59 -19.95
CA THR A 241 14.20 31.05 -20.04
C THR A 241 15.27 31.51 -19.07
N SER A 242 16.31 32.17 -19.57
CA SER A 242 17.39 32.72 -18.75
C SER A 242 16.83 33.74 -17.76
N VAL A 243 16.61 33.34 -16.51
CA VAL A 243 16.21 34.24 -15.44
C VAL A 243 17.41 35.13 -15.12
N SER A 244 17.35 36.38 -15.56
CA SER A 244 18.38 37.38 -15.33
C SER A 244 18.61 37.63 -13.85
N GLN A 245 19.88 37.89 -13.51
CA GLN A 245 20.36 38.17 -12.16
C GLN A 245 19.62 39.35 -11.52
N ALA A 246 19.21 39.19 -10.26
CA ALA A 246 18.87 40.30 -9.37
C ALA A 246 19.09 39.92 -7.91
N GLN A 247 20.35 39.83 -7.48
CA GLN A 247 20.74 40.21 -6.11
C GLN A 247 22.24 40.53 -6.04
N GLU A 248 22.57 41.50 -5.18
CA GLU A 248 23.78 42.33 -5.27
C GLU A 248 25.03 41.69 -4.66
N ALA A 249 26.17 42.29 -4.96
CA ALA A 249 27.50 41.81 -4.62
C ALA A 249 27.97 42.25 -3.22
N GLU A 250 28.88 41.47 -2.64
CA GLU A 250 30.08 42.05 -2.01
C GLU A 250 31.29 41.10 -2.12
N ALA A 251 32.50 41.66 -1.98
CA ALA A 251 33.80 41.06 -2.33
C ALA A 251 34.31 40.08 -1.21
N ASP A 252 35.43 39.35 -1.32
CA ASP A 252 36.73 39.73 -1.91
C ASP A 252 37.70 38.52 -2.09
N LYS A 253 38.51 38.53 -3.18
CA LYS A 253 39.89 37.97 -3.39
C LYS A 253 40.24 36.49 -3.01
N SER A 254 41.16 35.76 -3.68
CA SER A 254 42.14 36.07 -4.76
C SER A 254 42.83 34.83 -5.39
N VAL A 255 43.06 34.84 -6.72
CA VAL A 255 44.30 34.45 -7.47
C VAL A 255 44.76 32.95 -7.40
N THR A 256 45.05 32.19 -8.49
CA THR A 256 46.14 32.39 -9.50
C THR A 256 46.04 31.47 -10.76
N HIS A 257 46.35 32.02 -11.95
CA HIS A 257 46.89 31.47 -13.25
C HIS A 257 46.75 29.97 -13.68
N SER A 258 46.12 29.63 -14.83
CA SER A 258 46.57 29.62 -16.27
C SER A 258 47.18 28.27 -16.72
N SER A 259 46.99 27.72 -17.95
CA SER A 259 46.93 28.35 -19.28
C SER A 259 46.25 27.49 -20.40
N HIS A 260 45.93 28.13 -21.53
CA HIS A 260 45.81 27.69 -22.97
C HIS A 260 45.94 26.18 -23.33
N THR A 261 45.26 25.59 -24.33
CA THR A 261 44.58 26.03 -25.59
C THR A 261 43.65 24.87 -26.10
N SER A 262 42.93 24.83 -27.24
CA SER A 262 42.71 25.70 -28.43
C SER A 262 41.44 25.29 -29.22
N ASN A 263 40.85 26.24 -29.97
CA ASN A 263 40.02 26.12 -31.19
C ASN A 263 39.24 24.81 -31.51
N GLY A 264 37.91 24.88 -31.34
CA GLY A 264 36.99 25.04 -32.47
C GLY A 264 36.50 23.80 -33.24
N GLU A 265 35.24 23.41 -33.00
CA GLU A 265 34.27 23.14 -34.09
C GLU A 265 32.82 23.30 -33.60
N LYS A 266 31.88 23.40 -34.55
CA LYS A 266 30.48 23.86 -34.33
C LYS A 266 29.66 22.87 -33.47
N GLY A 267 29.07 23.37 -32.38
CA GLY A 267 28.05 22.68 -31.58
C GLY A 267 26.82 23.57 -31.37
N LEU A 268 25.63 22.96 -31.46
CA LEU A 268 24.30 23.59 -31.52
C LEU A 268 24.02 24.59 -30.36
N MET A 269 23.15 25.56 -30.63
CA MET A 269 22.35 26.20 -29.57
C MET A 269 21.35 25.18 -29.01
N ASP A 270 21.79 24.33 -28.10
CA ASP A 270 20.87 23.48 -27.33
C ASP A 270 20.44 24.25 -26.08
N GLY A 271 19.33 24.98 -26.22
CA GLY A 271 18.66 25.55 -25.06
C GLY A 271 18.00 24.41 -24.30
N GLU A 272 18.62 23.95 -23.20
CA GLU A 272 18.15 22.82 -22.40
C GLU A 272 16.64 22.94 -22.13
N ASN A 273 15.88 22.02 -22.71
CA ASN A 273 14.45 21.93 -22.45
C ASN A 273 14.29 21.19 -21.12
N VAL A 274 13.87 21.92 -20.09
CA VAL A 274 13.58 21.33 -18.78
C VAL A 274 12.24 20.61 -18.87
N VAL A 275 12.24 19.32 -18.53
CA VAL A 275 11.03 18.51 -18.42
C VAL A 275 10.46 18.70 -17.01
N ILE A 276 9.25 19.24 -16.93
CA ILE A 276 8.55 19.55 -15.68
C ILE A 276 7.30 18.68 -15.55
N ASP A 277 7.08 18.13 -14.36
CA ASP A 277 5.90 17.34 -14.01
C ASP A 277 4.66 18.22 -13.86
N ALA A 278 3.60 17.92 -14.61
CA ALA A 278 2.33 18.63 -14.54
C ALA A 278 1.26 17.83 -13.78
N PHE A 279 0.50 18.51 -12.93
CA PHE A 279 -0.60 17.95 -12.14
C PHE A 279 -1.91 18.69 -12.39
N ARG A 280 -3.03 17.97 -12.21
CA ARG A 280 -4.38 18.50 -12.36
C ARG A 280 -5.16 18.36 -11.07
N TRP A 281 -5.69 19.48 -10.58
CA TRP A 281 -6.56 19.56 -9.40
C TRP A 281 -8.01 19.76 -9.83
N SER A 282 -8.87 18.81 -9.50
CA SER A 282 -10.28 18.83 -9.89
C SER A 282 -11.23 18.59 -8.72
N ARG A 283 -12.45 19.10 -8.80
CA ARG A 283 -13.56 18.76 -7.89
C ARG A 283 -14.44 17.70 -8.53
N CYS A 284 -14.78 16.63 -7.80
CA CYS A 284 -15.76 15.66 -8.28
C CYS A 284 -17.15 16.30 -8.31
N LYS A 285 -17.85 16.20 -9.45
CA LYS A 285 -19.23 16.70 -9.59
C LYS A 285 -20.21 15.85 -8.76
N ASN A 286 -20.00 14.54 -8.76
CA ASN A 286 -20.80 13.56 -8.03
C ASN A 286 -19.97 12.83 -6.97
N LEU A 287 -20.59 12.54 -5.83
CA LEU A 287 -20.01 11.74 -4.76
C LEU A 287 -20.26 10.26 -5.06
N LEU A 288 -19.27 9.63 -5.69
CA LEU A 288 -19.36 8.24 -6.14
C LEU A 288 -18.66 7.29 -5.16
N ARG A 289 -19.20 6.08 -4.98
CA ARG A 289 -18.49 4.99 -4.29
C ARG A 289 -17.28 4.53 -5.10
N GLN A 290 -16.26 4.02 -4.41
CA GLN A 290 -15.02 3.50 -4.97
C GLN A 290 -15.27 2.53 -6.12
N THR A 291 -16.16 1.55 -5.95
CA THR A 291 -16.51 0.57 -6.99
C THR A 291 -17.00 1.24 -8.28
N LYS A 292 -17.79 2.32 -8.15
CA LYS A 292 -18.33 3.04 -9.31
C LYS A 292 -17.28 3.93 -9.98
N MET A 293 -16.39 4.56 -9.21
CA MET A 293 -15.24 5.28 -9.77
C MET A 293 -14.33 4.36 -10.57
N ILE A 294 -13.99 3.19 -10.02
CA ILE A 294 -13.20 2.17 -10.71
C ILE A 294 -13.88 1.73 -12.02
N SER A 295 -15.20 1.52 -12.03
CA SER A 295 -15.93 1.14 -13.25
C SER A 295 -16.03 2.23 -14.32
N ILE A 296 -15.84 3.50 -13.95
CA ILE A 296 -15.87 4.64 -14.86
C ILE A 296 -14.47 4.92 -15.42
N GLY A 297 -13.43 4.71 -14.61
CA GLY A 297 -12.04 5.04 -14.91
C GLY A 297 -11.43 5.95 -13.85
N ILE A 298 -10.13 5.77 -13.61
CA ILE A 298 -9.33 6.54 -12.66
C ILE A 298 -8.06 6.99 -13.38
N PRO A 299 -7.74 8.30 -13.48
CA PRO A 299 -8.50 9.45 -12.99
C PRO A 299 -9.92 9.54 -13.59
N LEU A 300 -10.85 10.22 -12.91
CA LEU A 300 -12.20 10.34 -13.42
C LEU A 300 -12.21 11.13 -14.76
N PRO A 301 -13.03 10.72 -15.75
CA PRO A 301 -13.21 11.47 -16.99
C PRO A 301 -13.71 12.91 -16.73
N LEU A 302 -13.38 13.84 -17.64
CA LEU A 302 -13.71 15.27 -17.50
C LEU A 302 -15.22 15.56 -17.39
N GLU A 303 -16.08 14.65 -17.86
CA GLU A 303 -17.53 14.75 -17.65
C GLU A 303 -17.91 14.65 -16.15
N HIS A 304 -17.14 13.91 -15.34
CA HIS A 304 -17.38 13.61 -13.93
C HIS A 304 -16.68 14.59 -12.96
N VAL A 305 -15.74 15.40 -13.46
CA VAL A 305 -14.98 16.37 -12.66
C VAL A 305 -15.10 17.81 -13.19
N GLU A 306 -14.89 18.79 -12.31
CA GLU A 306 -14.69 20.20 -12.62
C GLU A 306 -13.22 20.51 -12.37
N VAL A 307 -12.45 20.82 -13.40
CA VAL A 307 -11.03 21.16 -13.26
C VAL A 307 -10.94 22.55 -12.60
N LEU A 308 -10.29 22.62 -11.44
CA LEU A 308 -10.15 23.85 -10.65
C LEU A 308 -8.79 24.52 -10.86
N ALA A 309 -7.75 23.71 -11.10
CA ALA A 309 -6.45 24.16 -11.57
C ALA A 309 -5.82 23.03 -12.37
N ASP A 310 -5.07 23.37 -13.42
CA ASP A 310 -4.46 22.43 -14.34
C ASP A 310 -3.04 22.89 -14.65
N ASN A 311 -2.18 21.95 -15.04
CA ASN A 311 -0.78 22.22 -15.34
C ASN A 311 0.02 22.79 -14.16
N LEU A 312 -0.38 22.39 -12.94
CA LEU A 312 0.32 22.72 -11.70
C LEU A 312 1.67 22.03 -11.67
N GLU A 313 2.71 22.73 -11.24
CA GLU A 313 3.95 22.09 -10.79
C GLU A 313 3.76 21.50 -9.39
N TRP A 314 4.65 20.61 -8.95
CA TRP A 314 4.55 20.05 -7.59
C TRP A 314 4.71 21.13 -6.50
N GLU A 315 5.50 22.18 -6.76
CA GLU A 315 5.72 23.30 -5.84
C GLU A 315 4.52 24.26 -5.71
N ASP A 316 3.60 24.27 -6.68
CA ASP A 316 2.34 25.02 -6.60
C ASP A 316 1.37 24.43 -5.57
N ILE A 317 1.57 23.16 -5.21
CA ILE A 317 0.69 22.38 -4.33
C ILE A 317 1.21 22.46 -2.89
N ASN A 318 0.76 23.48 -2.16
CA ASN A 318 1.29 23.77 -0.83
C ASN A 318 0.49 23.03 0.26
N TRP A 319 0.98 21.85 0.62
CA TRP A 319 0.41 20.99 1.66
C TRP A 319 0.61 21.55 3.07
N THR A 320 -0.45 21.54 3.88
CA THR A 320 -0.46 21.99 5.28
C THR A 320 -0.88 20.85 6.22
N SER A 321 -0.78 21.06 7.54
CA SER A 321 -1.25 20.10 8.55
C SER A 321 -2.77 19.89 8.54
N THR A 322 -3.53 20.85 8.00
CA THR A 322 -5.00 20.90 7.96
C THR A 322 -5.59 20.70 6.56
N GLY A 323 -4.78 20.76 5.51
CA GLY A 323 -5.26 20.66 4.14
C GLY A 323 -4.22 20.97 3.08
N VAL A 324 -4.65 21.62 2.00
CA VAL A 324 -3.78 22.01 0.88
C VAL A 324 -4.16 23.40 0.36
N VAL A 325 -3.17 24.19 -0.05
CA VAL A 325 -3.34 25.47 -0.73
C VAL A 325 -2.91 25.31 -2.19
N ILE A 326 -3.82 25.59 -3.12
CA ILE A 326 -3.59 25.50 -4.57
C ILE A 326 -4.14 26.78 -5.21
N ALA A 327 -3.34 27.44 -6.06
CA ALA A 327 -3.69 28.72 -6.70
C ALA A 327 -4.22 29.78 -5.69
N GLY A 328 -3.53 29.91 -4.54
CA GLY A 328 -3.89 30.86 -3.47
C GLY A 328 -5.13 30.49 -2.64
N LYS A 329 -5.78 29.35 -2.91
CA LYS A 329 -7.01 28.92 -2.23
C LYS A 329 -6.75 27.73 -1.32
N GLU A 330 -7.10 27.85 -0.04
CA GLU A 330 -7.01 26.77 0.93
C GLU A 330 -8.23 25.82 0.86
N TYR A 331 -7.96 24.53 1.00
CA TYR A 331 -8.92 23.44 1.09
C TYR A 331 -8.66 22.66 2.37
N HIS A 332 -9.48 22.82 3.41
CA HIS A 332 -9.34 22.03 4.64
C HIS A 332 -9.78 20.59 4.43
N LEU A 333 -8.86 19.65 4.63
CA LEU A 333 -9.05 18.24 4.33
C LEU A 333 -9.30 17.44 5.60
N ALA A 334 -10.37 16.65 5.59
CA ALA A 334 -10.69 15.72 6.67
C ALA A 334 -10.03 14.35 6.45
N ARG A 335 -9.93 13.91 5.18
CA ARG A 335 -9.49 12.55 4.80
C ARG A 335 -8.97 12.48 3.37
N ALA A 336 -8.18 11.44 3.12
CA ALA A 336 -7.46 11.22 1.88
C ALA A 336 -7.38 9.72 1.54
N HIS A 337 -7.38 9.41 0.25
CA HIS A 337 -7.25 8.05 -0.26
C HIS A 337 -6.62 8.05 -1.66
N PHE A 338 -5.56 7.28 -1.85
CA PHE A 338 -5.02 7.01 -3.17
C PHE A 338 -5.76 5.83 -3.81
N MET A 339 -5.97 5.91 -5.12
CA MET A 339 -6.60 4.86 -5.91
C MET A 339 -5.76 4.61 -7.16
N SER A 340 -5.53 3.35 -7.49
CA SER A 340 -4.89 2.95 -8.75
C SER A 340 -5.92 2.89 -9.88
N PRO A 341 -5.51 3.12 -11.14
CA PRO A 341 -6.20 2.61 -12.32
C PRO A 341 -6.30 1.07 -12.27
N ASN A 342 -7.27 0.51 -13.01
CA ASN A 342 -7.38 -0.94 -13.23
C ASN A 342 -6.37 -1.42 -14.28
#